data_AF-A0AA38GSP0-F1
#
_entry.id   AF-A0AA38GSP0-F1
#
_cell.length_a   1.000
_cell.length_b   1.000
_cell.length_c   1.000
_cell.angle_alpha   90.00
_cell.angle_beta   90.00
_cell.angle_gamma   90.00
#
_symmetry.space_group_name_H-M   'P 1'
#
loop_
_entity.id
_entity.type
_entity.pdbx_description
1 polymer ?
#
loop_
_entity_poly.entity_id
_entity_poly.type
_entity_poly.pdbx_seq_one_letter_code
_entity_poly.pdbx_strand_id
1 'polypeptide(L)'
;MAAIDWDEEEETISKSIVLSSKEITLLKKEVGNGVDLTECGTFEILSTYLWRERTRALNIPDNEVVRLIFPVDFCSRLQPPLPQGYYGNANILAYTDTTSTDLINNALSFSTKLVHDAKAKVNEKFAATYALHILDSILSTKQPID
;
A
#
# COMPACT_ATOMS: atom_id res chain seq x y z
N MET A 1 15.91 -24.66 -6.39
CA MET A 1 15.65 -23.34 -5.78
C MET A 1 16.90 -22.53 -5.98
N ALA A 2 16.91 -21.61 -6.95
CA ALA A 2 18.01 -20.65 -7.07
C ALA A 2 17.87 -19.64 -5.92
N ALA A 3 18.97 -19.41 -5.20
CA ALA A 3 19.04 -18.32 -4.24
C ALA A 3 18.80 -17.01 -5.00
N ILE A 4 17.89 -16.18 -4.50
CA ILE A 4 17.77 -14.80 -4.94
C ILE A 4 19.04 -14.13 -4.42
N ASP A 5 19.91 -13.76 -5.35
CA ASP A 5 21.12 -13.00 -5.09
C ASP A 5 20.70 -11.59 -4.68
N TRP A 6 21.04 -11.18 -3.46
CA TRP A 6 20.70 -9.86 -2.91
C TRP A 6 21.83 -8.83 -3.16
N ASP A 7 22.91 -9.22 -3.85
CA ASP A 7 24.14 -8.42 -3.96
C ASP A 7 24.29 -7.65 -5.30
N GLU A 8 23.32 -7.73 -6.22
CA GLU A 8 23.26 -6.78 -7.36
C GLU A 8 22.50 -5.52 -6.93
N GLU A 9 23.22 -4.57 -6.32
CA GLU A 9 22.70 -3.20 -6.15
C GLU A 9 22.51 -2.59 -7.55
N GLU A 10 21.29 -2.69 -8.09
CA GLU A 10 20.92 -1.94 -9.28
C GLU A 10 21.19 -0.44 -9.02
N GLU A 11 21.84 0.23 -9.98
CA GLU A 11 22.13 1.66 -9.86
C GLU A 11 20.81 2.45 -9.84
N THR A 12 20.35 2.81 -8.65
CA THR A 12 19.09 3.55 -8.48
C THR A 12 19.35 5.05 -8.42
N ILE A 13 18.47 5.82 -9.07
CA ILE A 13 18.48 7.28 -9.00
C ILE A 13 17.26 7.75 -8.22
N SER A 14 17.51 8.53 -7.15
CA SER A 14 16.44 9.17 -6.38
C SER A 14 15.97 10.45 -7.09
N LYS A 15 14.66 10.57 -7.30
CA LYS A 15 13.99 11.75 -7.90
C LYS A 15 12.69 12.05 -7.18
N SER A 16 12.35 13.33 -7.11
CA SER A 16 11.09 13.82 -6.53
C SER A 16 10.17 14.32 -7.64
N ILE A 17 8.91 13.90 -7.60
CA ILE A 17 7.84 14.38 -8.48
C ILE A 17 6.90 15.22 -7.62
N VAL A 18 6.68 16.48 -8.01
CA VAL A 18 5.79 17.41 -7.30
C VAL A 18 4.46 17.48 -8.07
N LEU A 19 3.36 17.16 -7.40
CA LEU A 19 2.02 17.25 -7.97
C LEU A 19 1.27 18.41 -7.32
N SER A 20 0.79 19.35 -8.14
CA SER A 20 -0.04 20.46 -7.72
C SER A 20 -1.46 20.02 -7.40
N SER A 21 -2.19 20.83 -6.62
CA SER A 21 -3.61 20.59 -6.32
C SER A 21 -4.48 20.49 -7.59
N LYS A 22 -4.09 21.19 -8.68
CA LYS A 22 -4.79 21.12 -9.97
C LYS A 22 -4.60 19.74 -10.60
N GLU A 23 -3.37 19.23 -10.65
CA GLU A 23 -3.07 17.90 -11.18
C GLU A 23 -3.75 16.80 -10.37
N ILE A 24 -3.73 16.89 -9.03
CA ILE A 24 -4.46 15.96 -8.16
C ILE A 24 -5.96 15.98 -8.46
N THR A 25 -6.54 17.15 -8.69
CA THR A 25 -7.97 17.29 -9.02
C THR A 25 -8.30 16.67 -10.38
N LEU A 26 -7.40 16.82 -11.37
CA LEU A 26 -7.55 16.18 -12.68
C LEU A 26 -7.51 14.65 -12.55
N LEU A 27 -6.55 14.11 -11.79
CA LEU A 27 -6.46 12.67 -11.52
C LEU A 27 -7.71 12.15 -10.81
N LYS A 28 -8.22 12.89 -9.82
CA LYS A 28 -9.49 12.56 -9.16
C LYS A 28 -10.64 12.47 -10.15
N LYS A 29 -10.76 13.44 -11.05
CA LYS A 29 -11.81 13.46 -12.07
C LYS A 29 -11.70 12.28 -13.04
N GLU A 30 -10.49 11.88 -13.43
CA GLU A 30 -10.27 10.71 -14.30
C GLU A 30 -10.80 9.43 -13.65
N VAL A 31 -10.50 9.21 -12.36
CA VAL A 31 -10.97 8.06 -11.58
C VAL A 31 -12.49 8.08 -11.39
N GLY A 32 -13.08 9.25 -11.14
CA GLY A 32 -14.50 9.39 -10.81
C GLY A 32 -15.47 9.09 -11.94
N ASN A 33 -14.98 8.92 -13.16
CA ASN A 33 -15.80 8.47 -14.28
C ASN A 33 -16.16 6.97 -14.19
N GLY A 34 -15.65 6.23 -13.19
CA GLY A 34 -15.88 4.79 -13.04
C GLY A 34 -16.08 4.25 -11.61
N VAL A 35 -16.03 5.10 -10.57
CA VAL A 35 -16.32 4.74 -9.17
C VAL A 35 -16.89 5.95 -8.44
N ASP A 36 -17.67 5.72 -7.37
CA ASP A 36 -18.00 6.79 -6.44
C ASP A 36 -16.72 7.27 -5.71
N LEU A 37 -16.27 8.48 -6.04
CA LEU A 37 -15.08 9.09 -5.45
C LEU A 37 -15.24 9.44 -3.98
N THR A 38 -16.47 9.47 -3.44
CA THR A 38 -16.68 9.81 -2.02
C THR A 38 -16.02 8.81 -1.09
N GLU A 39 -15.77 7.59 -1.55
CA GLU A 39 -15.09 6.53 -0.80
C GLU A 39 -13.56 6.55 -0.99
N CYS A 40 -13.03 7.26 -2.00
CA CYS A 40 -11.60 7.20 -2.36
C CYS A 40 -10.85 8.50 -1.99
N GLY A 41 -9.82 8.37 -1.15
CA GLY A 41 -8.95 9.48 -0.78
C GLY A 41 -7.89 9.84 -1.83
N THR A 42 -7.18 10.94 -1.60
CA THR A 42 -6.04 11.36 -2.44
C THR A 42 -4.94 10.31 -2.48
N PHE A 43 -4.71 9.60 -1.36
CA PHE A 43 -3.68 8.58 -1.26
C PHE A 43 -3.92 7.43 -2.24
N GLU A 44 -5.15 6.89 -2.28
CA GLU A 44 -5.53 5.76 -3.12
C GLU A 44 -5.32 6.10 -4.60
N ILE A 45 -5.74 7.30 -5.00
CA ILE A 45 -5.67 7.78 -6.38
C ILE A 45 -4.22 8.00 -6.81
N LEU A 46 -3.41 8.68 -5.97
CA LEU A 46 -2.00 8.93 -6.29
C LEU A 46 -1.18 7.65 -6.30
N SER A 47 -1.38 6.77 -5.33
CA SER A 47 -0.65 5.51 -5.24
C SER A 47 -0.97 4.62 -6.45
N THR A 48 -2.23 4.61 -6.88
CA THR A 48 -2.65 3.88 -8.08
C THR A 48 -2.01 4.43 -9.34
N TYR A 49 -2.03 5.76 -9.52
CA TYR A 49 -1.40 6.40 -10.66
C TYR A 49 0.10 6.07 -10.72
N LEU A 50 0.81 6.27 -9.61
CA LEU A 50 2.25 5.97 -9.53
C LEU A 50 2.55 4.48 -9.73
N TRP A 51 1.72 3.58 -9.19
CA TRP A 51 1.89 2.14 -9.38
C TRP A 51 1.78 1.75 -10.86
N ARG A 52 0.79 2.29 -11.56
CA ARG A 52 0.61 2.07 -13.00
C ARG A 52 1.76 2.66 -13.81
N GLU A 53 2.10 3.94 -13.60
CA GLU A 53 3.16 4.59 -14.38
C GLU A 53 4.54 3.99 -14.09
N ARG A 54 4.82 3.56 -12.85
CA ARG A 54 6.05 2.83 -12.52
C ARG A 54 6.11 1.49 -13.25
N THR A 55 5.00 0.74 -13.28
CA THR A 55 4.94 -0.55 -13.98
C THR A 55 5.20 -0.37 -15.49
N ARG A 56 4.65 0.68 -16.10
CA ARG A 56 4.96 1.04 -17.50
C ARG A 56 6.43 1.41 -17.70
N ALA A 57 6.97 2.26 -16.84
CA ALA A 57 8.34 2.76 -16.96
C ALA A 57 9.38 1.63 -16.83
N LEU A 58 9.09 0.61 -16.01
CA LEU A 58 9.94 -0.56 -15.85
C LEU A 58 9.78 -1.61 -16.97
N ASN A 59 8.85 -1.38 -17.91
CA ASN A 59 8.55 -2.31 -19.00
C ASN A 59 8.37 -3.76 -18.51
N ILE A 60 7.62 -3.91 -17.41
CA ILE A 60 7.34 -5.21 -16.82
C ILE A 60 6.65 -6.10 -17.87
N PRO A 61 7.06 -7.37 -18.06
CA PRO A 61 6.43 -8.25 -19.03
C PRO A 61 4.92 -8.39 -18.81
N ASP A 62 4.19 -8.61 -19.90
CA ASP A 62 2.75 -8.80 -19.84
C ASP A 62 2.37 -9.99 -18.95
N ASN A 63 1.24 -9.84 -18.24
CA ASN A 63 0.68 -10.81 -17.31
C ASN A 63 1.51 -11.15 -16.06
N GLU A 64 2.65 -10.50 -15.84
CA GLU A 64 3.41 -10.63 -14.60
C GLU A 64 2.67 -10.03 -13.41
N VAL A 65 2.76 -10.67 -12.25
CA VAL A 65 2.11 -10.16 -11.03
C VAL A 65 2.90 -8.97 -10.49
N VAL A 66 2.24 -7.83 -10.43
CA VAL A 66 2.78 -6.61 -9.81
C VAL A 66 2.05 -6.34 -8.50
N ARG A 67 2.78 -5.87 -7.49
CA ARG A 67 2.24 -5.62 -6.15
C ARG A 67 2.55 -4.21 -5.68
N LEU A 68 1.55 -3.57 -5.10
CA LEU A 68 1.71 -2.34 -4.33
C LEU A 68 1.62 -2.67 -2.84
N ILE A 69 2.66 -2.30 -2.08
CA ILE A 69 2.72 -2.44 -0.62
C ILE A 69 2.74 -1.04 -0.02
N PHE A 70 1.95 -0.79 1.01
CA PHE A 70 1.87 0.52 1.65
C PHE A 70 1.53 0.44 3.15
N PRO A 71 2.06 1.36 3.98
CA PRO A 71 1.74 1.41 5.39
C PRO A 71 0.35 2.00 5.62
N VAL A 72 -0.39 1.39 6.55
CA VAL A 72 -1.69 1.85 7.02
C VAL A 72 -1.62 2.09 8.52
N ASP A 73 -1.86 3.33 8.94
CA ASP A 73 -2.00 3.69 10.35
C ASP A 73 -3.26 3.04 10.94
N PHE A 74 -3.08 2.33 12.05
CA PHE A 74 -4.14 1.69 12.81
C PHE A 74 -4.37 2.29 14.20
N CYS A 75 -3.66 3.37 14.59
CA CYS A 75 -3.82 4.02 15.91
C CYS A 75 -5.28 4.32 16.24
N SER A 76 -5.98 4.94 15.29
CA SER A 76 -7.40 5.31 15.41
C SER A 76 -8.38 4.16 15.17
N ARG A 77 -7.88 3.00 14.73
CA ARG A 77 -8.70 1.83 14.37
C ARG A 77 -8.82 0.82 15.49
N LEU A 78 -8.03 0.93 16.56
CA LEU A 78 -8.12 0.08 17.75
C LEU A 78 -9.28 0.50 18.65
N GLN A 79 -9.77 -0.43 19.49
CA GLN A 79 -10.78 -0.16 20.51
C GLN A 79 -10.26 -0.64 21.88
N PRO A 80 -9.89 0.29 22.80
CA PRO A 80 -9.85 1.74 22.62
C PRO A 80 -8.76 2.19 21.63
N PRO A 81 -8.89 3.37 20.99
CA PRO A 81 -7.86 3.90 20.10
C PRO A 81 -6.58 4.25 20.88
N LEU A 82 -5.43 4.21 20.20
CA LEU A 82 -4.18 4.67 20.79
C LEU A 82 -4.22 6.17 21.06
N PRO A 83 -3.55 6.65 22.13
CA PRO A 83 -3.56 8.05 22.48
C PRO A 83 -2.88 8.89 21.39
N GLN A 84 -3.37 10.12 21.20
CA GLN A 84 -2.70 11.10 20.37
C GLN A 84 -1.28 11.35 20.92
N GLY A 85 -0.28 11.26 20.06
CA GLY A 85 1.13 11.38 20.46
C GLY A 85 1.77 10.07 20.93
N TYR A 86 1.13 8.92 20.73
CA TYR A 86 1.77 7.62 20.89
C TYR A 86 3.10 7.57 20.10
N TYR A 87 4.20 7.31 20.82
CA TYR A 87 5.57 7.37 20.27
C TYR A 87 6.01 6.05 19.61
N GLY A 88 5.27 4.96 19.82
CA GLY A 88 5.61 3.66 19.24
C GLY A 88 5.16 3.49 17.80
N ASN A 89 5.49 2.34 17.21
CA ASN A 89 5.02 1.96 15.88
C ASN A 89 3.58 1.42 15.95
N ALA A 90 2.72 1.90 15.05
CA ALA A 90 1.33 1.46 14.94
C ALA A 90 0.84 1.53 13.48
N ASN A 91 1.58 0.84 12.60
CA ASN A 91 1.19 0.65 11.21
C ASN A 91 1.19 -0.83 10.83
N ILE A 92 0.38 -1.14 9.82
CA ILE A 92 0.33 -2.45 9.15
C ILE A 92 0.70 -2.21 7.69
N LEU A 93 1.56 -3.06 7.14
CA LEU A 93 1.78 -3.09 5.69
C LEU A 93 0.61 -3.80 5.02
N ALA A 94 -0.26 -3.02 4.39
CA ALA A 94 -1.27 -3.54 3.49
C ALA A 94 -0.66 -3.76 2.10
N TYR A 95 -1.26 -4.64 1.32
CA TYR A 95 -0.86 -4.82 -0.07
C TYR A 95 -2.06 -5.14 -0.95
N THR A 96 -1.88 -4.87 -2.23
CA THR A 96 -2.77 -5.32 -3.30
C THR A 96 -1.93 -5.71 -4.51
N ASP A 97 -2.41 -6.65 -5.30
CA ASP A 97 -1.74 -7.12 -6.51
C ASP A 97 -2.73 -7.34 -7.66
N THR A 98 -2.18 -7.32 -8.86
CA THR A 98 -2.88 -7.60 -10.12
C THR A 98 -1.82 -7.91 -11.18
N THR A 99 -2.24 -8.23 -12.41
CA THR A 99 -1.28 -8.43 -13.50
C THR A 99 -0.82 -7.08 -14.07
N SER A 100 0.40 -7.01 -14.61
CA SER A 100 0.92 -5.82 -15.31
C SER A 100 -0.05 -5.36 -16.40
N THR A 101 -0.59 -6.32 -17.17
CA THR A 101 -1.58 -6.10 -18.23
C THR A 101 -2.87 -5.50 -17.67
N ASP A 102 -3.43 -6.05 -16.60
CA ASP A 102 -4.65 -5.51 -15.99
C ASP A 102 -4.43 -4.11 -15.41
N LEU A 103 -3.29 -3.89 -14.75
CA LEU A 103 -2.96 -2.59 -14.17
C LEU A 103 -2.83 -1.50 -15.23
N ILE A 104 -2.21 -1.83 -16.36
CA ILE A 104 -1.89 -0.89 -17.44
C ILE A 104 -3.11 -0.61 -18.32
N ASN A 105 -3.90 -1.64 -18.63
CA ASN A 105 -4.94 -1.57 -19.66
C ASN A 105 -6.34 -1.24 -19.11
N ASN A 106 -6.59 -1.45 -17.82
CA ASN A 106 -7.87 -1.05 -17.21
C ASN A 106 -7.88 0.45 -16.85
N ALA A 107 -9.09 0.97 -16.63
CA ALA A 107 -9.29 2.32 -16.12
C ALA A 107 -8.66 2.48 -14.72
N LEU A 108 -8.19 3.69 -14.36
CA LEU A 108 -7.63 3.95 -13.02
C LEU A 108 -8.61 3.61 -11.89
N SER A 109 -9.92 3.67 -12.15
CA SER A 109 -10.98 3.25 -11.24
C SER A 109 -10.80 1.82 -10.74
N PHE A 110 -10.41 0.90 -11.62
CA PHE A 110 -10.18 -0.52 -11.29
C PHE A 110 -9.11 -0.66 -10.19
N SER A 111 -7.91 -0.15 -10.45
CA SER A 111 -6.79 -0.28 -9.53
C SER A 111 -6.94 0.63 -8.30
N THR A 112 -7.66 1.76 -8.41
CA THR A 112 -8.01 2.59 -7.24
C THR A 112 -8.88 1.80 -6.27
N LYS A 113 -9.86 1.03 -6.77
CA LYS A 113 -10.69 0.15 -5.95
C LYS A 113 -9.84 -0.93 -5.26
N LEU A 114 -8.88 -1.52 -5.95
CA LEU A 114 -7.95 -2.50 -5.35
C LEU A 114 -7.16 -1.91 -4.17
N VAL A 115 -6.68 -0.68 -4.28
CA VAL A 115 -5.95 0.01 -3.20
C VAL A 115 -6.89 0.38 -2.05
N HIS A 116 -8.08 0.91 -2.37
CA HIS A 116 -9.11 1.24 -1.39
C HIS A 116 -9.50 0.00 -0.57
N ASP A 117 -9.85 -1.10 -1.23
CA ASP A 117 -10.28 -2.35 -0.59
C ASP A 117 -9.15 -2.93 0.28
N ALA A 118 -7.89 -2.89 -0.18
CA ALA A 118 -6.74 -3.32 0.62
C ALA A 118 -6.53 -2.48 1.88
N LYS A 119 -6.69 -1.16 1.79
CA LYS A 119 -6.63 -0.26 2.95
C LYS A 119 -7.80 -0.47 3.92
N ALA A 120 -8.99 -0.75 3.40
CA ALA A 120 -10.21 -0.99 4.18
C ALA A 120 -10.16 -2.32 4.94
N LYS A 121 -9.47 -3.33 4.42
CA LYS A 121 -9.24 -4.62 5.12
C LYS A 121 -8.51 -4.46 6.45
N VAL A 122 -7.71 -3.41 6.63
CA VAL A 122 -7.05 -3.08 7.91
C VAL A 122 -8.07 -2.46 8.87
N ASN A 123 -9.13 -3.17 9.20
CA ASN A 123 -10.14 -2.73 10.15
C ASN A 123 -9.72 -3.02 11.60
N GLU A 124 -10.57 -2.67 12.57
CA GLU A 124 -10.33 -2.90 14.00
C GLU A 124 -9.95 -4.35 14.30
N LYS A 125 -10.75 -5.31 13.82
CA LYS A 125 -10.53 -6.74 14.07
C LYS A 125 -9.18 -7.19 13.52
N PHE A 126 -8.83 -6.74 12.31
CA PHE A 126 -7.55 -7.04 11.70
C PHE A 126 -6.40 -6.44 12.53
N ALA A 127 -6.51 -5.16 12.90
CA ALA A 127 -5.50 -4.45 13.69
C ALA A 127 -5.27 -5.12 15.06
N ALA A 128 -6.35 -5.49 15.76
CA ALA A 128 -6.27 -6.18 17.04
C ALA A 128 -5.62 -7.56 16.92
N THR A 129 -6.02 -8.35 15.90
CA THR A 129 -5.43 -9.68 15.64
C THR A 129 -3.95 -9.56 15.32
N TYR A 130 -3.57 -8.59 14.50
CA TYR A 130 -2.18 -8.34 14.13
C TYR A 130 -1.34 -7.91 15.34
N ALA A 131 -1.86 -7.02 16.19
CA ALA A 131 -1.18 -6.58 17.42
C ALA A 131 -0.93 -7.75 18.38
N LEU A 132 -1.92 -8.63 18.57
CA LEU A 132 -1.77 -9.84 19.37
C LEU A 132 -0.72 -10.78 18.78
N HIS A 133 -0.76 -11.01 17.46
CA HIS A 133 0.21 -11.87 16.79
C HIS A 133 1.65 -11.35 16.94
N ILE A 134 1.87 -10.04 16.80
CA ILE A 134 3.17 -9.42 17.06
C ILE A 134 3.59 -9.65 18.52
N LEU A 135 2.69 -9.43 19.47
CA LEU A 135 2.99 -9.61 20.89
C LEU A 135 3.40 -11.05 21.20
N ASP A 136 2.66 -12.03 20.68
CA ASP A 136 2.97 -13.45 20.84
C ASP A 136 4.32 -13.82 20.21
N SER A 137 4.63 -13.26 19.04
CA SER A 137 5.93 -13.44 18.39
C SER A 137 7.08 -12.84 19.21
N ILE A 138 6.87 -11.67 19.84
CA ILE A 138 7.88 -11.04 20.71
C ILE A 138 8.06 -11.84 22.01
N LEU A 139 6.97 -12.35 22.58
CA LEU A 139 7.03 -13.14 23.82
C LEU A 139 7.66 -14.52 23.59
N SER A 140 7.41 -15.14 22.45
CA SER A 140 7.98 -16.46 22.09
C SER A 140 9.45 -16.42 21.67
N THR A 141 9.97 -15.25 21.28
CA THR A 141 11.38 -15.07 20.87
C THR A 141 12.32 -14.70 22.01
N LYS A 142 11.79 -14.35 23.19
CA LYS A 142 12.62 -14.20 24.40
C LYS A 142 13.02 -15.58 24.91
N GLN A 143 14.22 -16.05 24.58
CA GLN A 143 14.89 -17.07 25.40
C GLN A 143 15.16 -16.49 26.80
N PRO A 144 15.10 -17.32 27.87
CA PRO A 144 15.54 -16.90 29.19
C PRO A 144 16.97 -16.37 29.09
N ILE A 145 17.21 -15.19 29.66
CA ILE A 145 18.57 -14.70 29.88
C ILE A 145 19.06 -15.46 31.12
N ASP A 146 19.90 -16.47 30.91
CA ASP A 146 20.66 -17.15 31.97
C ASP A 146 21.77 -16.24 32.52
#